data_AF-A0A0C2ZGR9-F1
#
_entry.id   AF-A0A0C2ZGR9-F1
#
_cell.length_a   1.000
_cell.length_b   1.000
_cell.length_c   1.000
_cell.angle_alpha   90.00
_cell.angle_beta   90.00
_cell.angle_gamma   90.00
#
_symmetry.space_group_name_H-M   'P 1'
#
loop_
_entity.id
_entity.type
_entity.pdbx_description
1 polymer ?
#
loop_
_entity_poly.entity_id
_entity_poly.type
_entity_poly.pdbx_seq_one_letter_code
_entity_poly.pdbx_strand_id
1 'polypeptide(L)'
;DELPEPMSAAVPTPTVDQPSLPHRVILHVFDSFQTAFNAFGIAHDYCHRPSYDPDSLLLISNLSDTPRVSSHEFGSIGSESCKDRYGPSGDHAPPWPWVNMTIWQLMSWKLTGSNQKSNAELTRLVKEVIQAPDFKVTDLAKFHALTELRRLDDKG
;
A
#
# COMPACT_ATOMS: atom_id res chain seq x y z
N ASP A 1 110.60 -2.42 -8.47
CA ASP A 1 109.48 -1.53 -8.16
C ASP A 1 108.63 -1.50 -9.41
N GLU A 2 107.67 -2.40 -9.49
CA GLU A 2 106.81 -2.58 -10.66
C GLU A 2 105.38 -2.53 -10.14
N LEU A 3 104.66 -1.47 -10.51
CA LEU A 3 103.29 -1.18 -10.09
C LEU A 3 102.33 -2.18 -10.77
N PRO A 4 101.22 -2.62 -10.13
CA PRO A 4 100.33 -3.61 -10.73
C PRO A 4 99.57 -3.03 -11.92
N GLU A 5 99.31 -3.85 -12.95
CA GLU A 5 98.41 -3.48 -14.04
C GLU A 5 96.99 -3.18 -13.52
N PRO A 6 96.32 -2.11 -14.01
CA PRO A 6 94.95 -1.81 -13.63
C PRO A 6 93.98 -2.86 -14.20
N MET A 7 92.99 -3.25 -13.39
CA MET A 7 91.94 -4.20 -13.73
C MET A 7 91.22 -3.81 -15.03
N SER A 8 91.04 -4.79 -15.91
CA SER A 8 90.30 -4.64 -17.16
C SER A 8 88.90 -4.07 -16.90
N ALA A 9 88.52 -3.05 -17.69
CA ALA A 9 87.22 -2.38 -17.56
C ALA A 9 86.08 -3.39 -17.69
N ALA A 10 85.21 -3.44 -16.68
CA ALA A 10 84.01 -4.26 -16.71
C ALA A 10 83.16 -3.87 -17.93
N VAL A 11 82.90 -4.83 -18.81
CA VAL A 11 81.91 -4.71 -19.89
C VAL A 11 80.57 -4.35 -19.25
N PRO A 12 79.86 -3.30 -19.70
CA PRO A 12 78.53 -3.03 -19.20
C PRO A 12 77.61 -4.19 -19.60
N THR A 13 77.16 -4.94 -18.61
CA THR A 13 76.08 -5.93 -18.76
C THR A 13 74.87 -5.25 -19.39
N PRO A 14 74.22 -5.85 -20.40
CA PRO A 14 72.97 -5.32 -20.92
C PRO A 14 71.95 -5.31 -19.77
N THR A 15 71.42 -4.12 -19.45
CA THR A 15 70.31 -3.95 -18.54
C THR A 15 69.15 -4.80 -19.06
N VAL A 16 68.88 -5.91 -18.38
CA VAL A 16 67.67 -6.72 -18.61
C VAL A 16 66.49 -5.80 -18.32
N ASP A 17 65.66 -5.56 -19.35
CA ASP A 17 64.38 -4.86 -19.23
C ASP A 17 63.60 -5.45 -18.05
N GLN A 18 63.37 -4.63 -17.03
CA GLN A 18 62.48 -5.01 -15.94
C GLN A 18 61.09 -5.24 -16.53
N PRO A 19 60.46 -6.42 -16.32
CA PRO A 19 59.09 -6.62 -16.78
C PRO A 19 58.19 -5.61 -16.07
N SER A 20 57.56 -4.73 -16.84
CA SER A 20 56.58 -3.78 -16.32
C SER A 20 55.50 -4.55 -15.57
N LEU A 21 55.31 -4.24 -14.28
CA LEU A 21 54.23 -4.81 -13.48
C LEU A 21 52.90 -4.62 -14.23
N PRO A 22 52.02 -5.64 -14.29
CA PRO A 22 50.76 -5.52 -15.00
C PRO A 22 49.93 -4.38 -14.39
N HIS A 23 49.45 -3.47 -15.25
CA HIS A 23 48.52 -2.42 -14.85
C HIS A 23 47.27 -3.04 -14.23
N ARG A 24 46.98 -2.69 -12.98
CA ARG A 24 45.73 -3.10 -12.32
C ARG A 24 44.56 -2.31 -12.90
N VAL A 25 43.66 -3.01 -13.59
CA VAL A 25 42.37 -2.47 -14.02
C VAL A 25 41.31 -2.89 -13.00
N ILE A 26 40.61 -1.92 -12.40
CA ILE A 26 39.45 -2.17 -11.55
C ILE A 26 38.19 -2.08 -12.43
N LEU A 27 37.57 -3.22 -12.74
CA LEU A 27 36.30 -3.26 -13.44
C LEU A 27 35.16 -3.11 -12.43
N HIS A 28 34.46 -1.97 -12.47
CA HIS A 28 33.21 -1.80 -11.73
C HIS A 28 32.07 -2.43 -12.53
N VAL A 29 31.63 -3.61 -12.12
CA VAL A 29 30.42 -4.26 -12.67
C VAL A 29 29.23 -3.80 -11.83
N PHE A 30 28.30 -3.07 -12.44
CA PHE A 30 27.01 -2.79 -11.84
C PHE A 30 26.01 -3.81 -12.38
N ASP A 31 25.25 -4.42 -11.49
CA ASP A 31 24.00 -5.08 -11.87
C ASP A 31 23.01 -3.96 -12.27
N SER A 32 22.13 -4.22 -13.23
CA SER A 32 21.07 -3.26 -13.57
C SER A 32 19.82 -4.04 -13.90
N PHE A 33 18.73 -3.69 -13.23
CA PHE A 33 17.46 -4.38 -13.37
C PHE A 33 16.38 -3.38 -13.75
N GLN A 34 15.78 -3.59 -14.93
CA GLN A 34 14.67 -2.80 -15.42
C GLN A 34 13.37 -3.62 -15.37
N THR A 35 12.29 -3.01 -14.88
CA THR A 35 10.96 -3.64 -14.91
C THR A 35 10.35 -3.54 -16.31
N ALA A 36 9.40 -4.43 -16.63
CA ALA A 36 8.55 -4.23 -17.80
C ALA A 36 7.71 -2.94 -17.66
N PHE A 37 7.30 -2.37 -18.79
CA PHE A 37 6.36 -1.26 -18.83
C PHE A 37 4.97 -1.70 -18.34
N ASN A 38 4.34 -0.90 -17.49
CA ASN A 38 2.94 -1.09 -17.11
C ASN A 38 1.98 -0.56 -18.19
N ALA A 39 0.67 -0.67 -17.97
CA ALA A 39 -0.36 -0.18 -18.90
C ALA A 39 -0.31 1.33 -19.19
N PHE A 40 0.40 2.11 -18.36
CA PHE A 40 0.61 3.54 -18.52
C PHE A 40 1.94 3.89 -19.20
N GLY A 41 2.72 2.88 -19.62
CA GLY A 41 4.02 3.10 -20.25
C GLY A 41 5.12 3.54 -19.27
N ILE A 42 5.00 3.21 -17.97
CA ILE A 42 6.02 3.50 -16.95
C ILE A 42 6.82 2.23 -16.63
N ALA A 43 8.14 2.35 -16.57
CA ALA A 43 9.07 1.33 -16.12
C ALA A 43 10.07 1.93 -15.12
N HIS A 44 10.64 1.08 -14.26
CA HIS A 44 11.64 1.47 -13.26
C HIS A 44 12.98 0.82 -13.60
N ASP A 45 14.06 1.57 -13.40
CA ASP A 45 15.44 1.09 -13.55
C ASP A 45 16.14 1.13 -12.19
N TYR A 46 16.72 0.00 -11.79
CA TYR A 46 17.34 -0.19 -10.50
C TYR A 46 18.78 -0.65 -10.65
N CYS A 47 19.69 -0.12 -9.83
CA CYS A 47 21.07 -0.58 -9.79
C CYS A 47 21.23 -2.01 -9.21
N HIS A 48 20.19 -2.56 -8.59
CA HIS A 48 20.17 -3.93 -8.06
C HIS A 48 18.75 -4.48 -8.13
N ARG A 49 18.60 -5.80 -8.08
CA ARG A 49 17.29 -6.43 -7.99
C ARG A 49 16.54 -5.94 -6.74
N PRO A 50 15.36 -5.31 -6.88
CA PRO A 50 14.60 -4.82 -5.75
C PRO A 50 14.12 -5.99 -4.88
N SER A 51 14.33 -5.89 -3.57
CA SER A 51 13.92 -6.86 -2.55
C SER A 51 12.97 -6.27 -1.51
N TYR A 52 12.67 -4.98 -1.63
CA TYR A 52 11.95 -4.20 -0.64
C TYR A 52 10.75 -3.49 -1.30
N ASP A 53 9.60 -3.58 -0.66
CA ASP A 53 8.38 -2.87 -1.04
C ASP A 53 8.33 -1.54 -0.28
N PRO A 54 8.45 -0.37 -0.95
CA PRO A 54 8.43 0.94 -0.30
C PRO A 54 7.09 1.25 0.39
N ASP A 55 6.01 0.61 -0.04
CA ASP A 55 4.67 0.89 0.49
C ASP A 55 4.40 0.11 1.79
N SER A 56 5.25 -0.85 2.13
CA SER A 56 5.12 -1.70 3.33
C SER A 56 5.17 -0.93 4.67
N LEU A 57 5.79 0.26 4.68
CA LEU A 57 5.91 1.12 5.86
C LEU A 57 4.91 2.29 5.84
N LEU A 58 4.07 2.40 4.81
CA LEU A 58 3.12 3.50 4.72
C LEU A 58 1.99 3.30 5.71
N LEU A 59 1.94 4.19 6.70
CA LEU A 59 0.77 4.36 7.55
C LEU A 59 -0.32 5.09 6.76
N ILE A 60 -1.58 4.81 7.09
CA ILE A 60 -2.76 5.46 6.50
C ILE A 60 -2.63 6.99 6.57
N SER A 61 -2.06 7.53 7.64
CA SER A 61 -1.82 8.97 7.81
C SER A 61 -0.89 9.61 6.77
N ASN A 62 -0.07 8.81 6.08
CA ASN A 62 0.88 9.28 5.07
C ASN A 62 0.24 9.40 3.68
N LEU A 63 -0.97 8.88 3.51
CA LEU A 63 -1.69 8.92 2.24
C LEU A 63 -2.32 10.30 2.02
N SER A 64 -2.08 10.90 0.85
CA SER A 64 -2.60 12.23 0.47
C SER A 64 -4.12 12.33 0.51
N ASP A 65 -4.79 11.20 0.25
CA ASP A 65 -6.24 11.15 0.06
C ASP A 65 -6.98 10.88 1.37
N THR A 66 -6.25 10.79 2.49
CA THR A 66 -6.88 10.66 3.80
C THR A 66 -7.30 12.03 4.31
N PRO A 67 -8.52 12.15 4.88
CA PRO A 67 -8.91 13.36 5.58
C PRO A 67 -7.86 13.62 6.65
N ARG A 68 -7.17 14.76 6.58
CA ARG A 68 -6.18 15.18 7.59
C ARG A 68 -6.88 15.26 8.94
N VAL A 69 -6.84 14.18 9.70
CA VAL A 69 -7.20 14.21 11.11
C VAL A 69 -6.01 14.85 11.79
N SER A 70 -6.20 16.08 12.25
CA SER A 70 -5.23 16.79 13.06
C SER A 70 -4.81 15.89 14.21
N SER A 71 -3.54 15.50 14.22
CA SER A 71 -2.93 14.76 15.33
C SER A 71 -2.99 15.62 16.58
N HIS A 72 -3.92 15.31 17.47
CA HIS A 72 -3.67 15.44 18.89
C HIS A 72 -4.05 14.12 19.55
N GLU A 73 -3.08 13.60 20.30
CA GLU A 73 -3.20 12.56 21.33
C GLU A 73 -3.14 11.11 20.86
N PHE A 74 -1.89 10.68 20.70
CA PHE A 74 -1.47 9.31 20.93
C PHE A 74 -1.89 8.85 22.34
N GLY A 75 -2.78 7.86 22.39
CA GLY A 75 -3.05 7.04 23.56
C GLY A 75 -3.26 5.61 23.10
N SER A 76 -2.28 4.76 23.40
CA SER A 76 -2.19 3.35 23.01
C SER A 76 -3.34 2.49 23.59
N ILE A 77 -3.53 1.34 22.95
CA ILE A 77 -4.20 0.10 23.40
C ILE A 77 -5.67 -0.05 22.96
N GLY A 78 -5.90 -1.09 22.16
CA GLY A 78 -7.20 -1.76 22.09
C GLY A 78 -7.83 -1.74 20.71
N SER A 79 -7.75 -2.88 20.03
CA SER A 79 -8.79 -3.33 19.10
C SER A 79 -10.17 -2.96 19.64
N GLU A 80 -10.89 -2.06 18.98
CA GLU A 80 -12.36 -2.06 18.84
C GLU A 80 -12.85 -0.74 18.22
N SER A 81 -13.79 -0.89 17.28
CA SER A 81 -14.78 0.14 16.91
C SER A 81 -14.30 1.30 16.03
N CYS A 82 -14.76 1.28 14.78
CA CYS A 82 -14.87 2.45 13.92
C CYS A 82 -15.88 3.44 14.53
N LYS A 83 -15.49 4.16 15.59
CA LYS A 83 -16.25 5.29 16.14
C LYS A 83 -15.36 6.52 16.17
N ASP A 84 -16.00 7.63 15.83
CA ASP A 84 -15.50 9.01 15.80
C ASP A 84 -14.51 9.39 14.71
N ARG A 85 -15.08 9.87 13.60
CA ARG A 85 -14.57 11.06 12.91
C ARG A 85 -15.73 12.03 12.66
N TYR A 86 -16.17 12.71 13.70
CA TYR A 86 -16.96 13.94 13.59
C TYR A 86 -16.00 15.10 13.31
N GLY A 87 -16.13 15.73 12.14
CA GLY A 87 -15.39 16.96 11.82
C GLY A 87 -15.96 18.18 12.57
N PRO A 88 -15.20 19.28 12.67
CA PRO A 88 -15.57 20.46 13.48
C PRO A 88 -16.64 21.37 12.84
N SER A 89 -17.36 20.91 11.81
CA SER A 89 -18.57 21.56 11.30
C SER A 89 -19.73 20.58 11.48
N GLY A 90 -20.62 20.91 12.40
CA GLY A 90 -21.69 20.05 12.91
C GLY A 90 -22.83 19.75 11.96
N ASP A 91 -22.54 19.25 10.76
CA ASP A 91 -23.53 18.57 9.93
C ASP A 91 -22.92 17.28 9.38
N HIS A 92 -23.63 16.17 9.58
CA HIS A 92 -23.27 14.82 9.19
C HIS A 92 -23.12 14.70 7.66
N ALA A 93 -22.00 15.19 7.10
CA ALA A 93 -21.65 14.98 5.71
C ALA A 93 -21.22 13.52 5.49
N PRO A 94 -21.68 12.86 4.42
CA PRO A 94 -21.23 11.51 4.10
C PRO A 94 -19.72 11.50 3.91
N PRO A 95 -19.03 10.40 4.28
CA PRO A 95 -17.64 10.24 3.88
C PRO A 95 -17.57 10.20 2.35
N TRP A 96 -16.43 10.63 1.81
CA TRP A 96 -16.12 10.40 0.41
C TRP A 96 -16.06 8.88 0.14
N PRO A 97 -16.54 8.35 -1.01
CA PRO A 97 -17.03 9.03 -2.22
C PRO A 97 -18.55 9.21 -2.29
N TRP A 98 -19.27 9.06 -1.17
CA TRP A 98 -20.73 8.97 -1.22
C TRP A 98 -21.40 10.34 -1.24
N VAL A 99 -22.44 10.48 -2.08
CA VAL A 99 -23.12 11.77 -2.33
C VAL A 99 -24.09 12.18 -1.22
N ASN A 100 -24.58 11.24 -0.41
CA ASN A 100 -25.40 11.51 0.76
C ASN A 100 -25.26 10.41 1.82
N MET A 101 -25.66 10.71 3.06
CA MET A 101 -25.55 9.79 4.20
C MET A 101 -26.37 8.52 4.02
N THR A 102 -27.53 8.57 3.39
CA THR A 102 -28.40 7.39 3.16
C THR A 102 -27.70 6.36 2.28
N ILE A 103 -27.09 6.81 1.17
CA ILE A 103 -26.34 5.94 0.26
C ILE A 103 -25.12 5.37 0.97
N TRP A 104 -24.41 6.18 1.76
CA TRP A 104 -23.28 5.69 2.55
C TRP A 104 -23.70 4.60 3.55
N GLN A 105 -24.77 4.80 4.31
CA GLN A 105 -25.25 3.81 5.28
C GLN A 105 -25.64 2.50 4.60
N LEU A 106 -26.35 2.59 3.48
CA LEU A 106 -26.80 1.43 2.73
C LEU A 106 -25.62 0.65 2.14
N MET A 107 -24.64 1.35 1.55
CA MET A 107 -23.45 0.74 0.99
C MET A 107 -22.53 0.17 2.07
N SER A 108 -22.38 0.87 3.20
CA SER A 108 -21.59 0.39 4.34
C SER A 108 -22.21 -0.87 4.94
N TRP A 109 -23.54 -0.92 5.08
CA TRP A 109 -24.24 -2.13 5.49
C TRP A 109 -24.04 -3.28 4.50
N LYS A 110 -24.13 -3.00 3.19
CA LYS A 110 -23.87 -4.01 2.15
C LYS A 110 -22.45 -4.58 2.25
N LEU A 111 -21.46 -3.71 2.47
CA LEU A 111 -20.06 -4.07 2.54
C LEU A 111 -19.69 -4.72 3.89
N THR A 112 -20.55 -4.61 4.90
CA THR A 112 -20.37 -5.28 6.19
C THR A 112 -20.78 -6.75 6.10
N GLY A 113 -19.86 -7.65 6.47
CA GLY A 113 -20.13 -9.05 6.82
C GLY A 113 -20.65 -9.94 5.68
N SER A 114 -19.86 -10.93 5.27
CA SER A 114 -20.17 -11.96 4.26
C SER A 114 -20.59 -11.43 2.87
N ASN A 115 -20.00 -11.97 1.81
CA ASN A 115 -20.31 -11.58 0.42
C ASN A 115 -21.70 -12.04 -0.08
N GLN A 116 -22.62 -12.35 0.83
CA GLN A 116 -23.97 -12.84 0.53
C GLN A 116 -24.92 -11.74 0.04
N LYS A 117 -24.58 -10.46 0.18
CA LYS A 117 -25.43 -9.33 -0.24
C LYS A 117 -25.08 -8.91 -1.67
N SER A 118 -25.93 -9.25 -2.63
CA SER A 118 -25.71 -8.88 -4.04
C SER A 118 -26.12 -7.43 -4.32
N ASN A 119 -25.52 -6.82 -5.36
CA ASN A 119 -25.92 -5.47 -5.82
C ASN A 119 -27.37 -5.45 -6.35
N ALA A 120 -27.81 -6.54 -6.98
CA ALA A 120 -29.16 -6.66 -7.52
C ALA A 120 -30.20 -6.68 -6.39
N GLU A 121 -29.99 -7.49 -5.35
CA GLU A 121 -30.88 -7.55 -4.19
C GLU A 121 -30.89 -6.24 -3.40
N LEU A 122 -29.75 -5.55 -3.29
CA LEU A 122 -29.73 -4.22 -2.67
C LEU A 122 -30.58 -3.21 -3.45
N THR A 123 -30.47 -3.22 -4.78
CA THR A 123 -31.28 -2.34 -5.65
C THR A 123 -32.76 -2.67 -5.51
N ARG A 124 -33.09 -3.96 -5.43
CA ARG A 124 -34.44 -4.46 -5.20
C ARG A 124 -35.01 -4.00 -3.87
N LEU A 125 -34.24 -4.09 -2.78
CA LEU A 125 -34.62 -3.58 -1.46
C LEU A 125 -35.02 -2.10 -1.51
N VAL A 126 -34.23 -1.26 -2.19
CA VAL A 126 -34.54 0.17 -2.30
C VAL A 126 -35.84 0.41 -3.06
N LYS A 127 -36.02 -0.24 -4.21
CA LYS A 127 -37.17 0.01 -5.08
C LYS A 127 -38.46 -0.62 -4.58
N GLU A 128 -38.40 -1.86 -4.12
CA GLU A 128 -39.58 -2.66 -3.80
C GLU A 128 -39.98 -2.58 -2.33
N VAL A 129 -39.05 -2.26 -1.42
CA VAL A 129 -39.34 -2.20 0.03
C VAL A 129 -39.32 -0.76 0.51
N ILE A 130 -38.19 -0.06 0.38
CA ILE A 130 -38.03 1.29 0.96
C ILE A 130 -38.92 2.33 0.26
N GLN A 131 -39.10 2.20 -1.06
CA GLN A 131 -39.96 3.09 -1.85
C GLN A 131 -41.43 2.62 -1.94
N ALA A 132 -41.81 1.53 -1.26
CA ALA A 132 -43.19 1.06 -1.27
C ALA A 132 -44.12 2.06 -0.57
N PRO A 133 -45.35 2.26 -1.06
CA PRO A 133 -46.27 3.30 -0.55
C PRO A 133 -46.72 3.06 0.90
N ASP A 134 -46.69 1.81 1.34
CA ASP A 134 -47.04 1.35 2.67
C ASP A 134 -45.83 1.24 3.61
N PHE A 135 -44.61 1.46 3.12
CA PHE A 135 -43.40 1.39 3.93
C PHE A 135 -43.32 2.52 4.93
N LYS A 136 -43.21 2.15 6.22
CA LYS A 136 -43.07 3.10 7.33
C LYS A 136 -41.84 2.77 8.14
N VAL A 137 -40.89 3.69 8.14
CA VAL A 137 -39.64 3.55 8.92
C VAL A 137 -39.90 3.36 10.42
N THR A 138 -41.00 3.92 10.93
CA THR A 138 -41.42 3.79 12.34
C THR A 138 -41.70 2.35 12.75
N ASP A 139 -42.16 1.53 11.82
CA ASP A 139 -42.54 0.15 12.08
C ASP A 139 -41.29 -0.73 12.30
N LEU A 140 -40.13 -0.24 11.83
CA LEU A 140 -38.82 -0.89 12.04
C LEU A 140 -38.19 -0.60 13.40
N ALA A 141 -38.76 0.30 14.22
CA ALA A 141 -38.16 0.69 15.51
C ALA A 141 -37.98 -0.48 16.50
N LYS A 142 -38.81 -1.52 16.39
CA LYS A 142 -38.73 -2.74 17.19
C LYS A 142 -38.49 -3.99 16.34
N PHE A 143 -38.13 -3.82 15.07
CA PHE A 143 -37.93 -4.92 14.15
C PHE A 143 -36.71 -5.75 14.55
N HIS A 144 -36.87 -7.07 14.51
CA HIS A 144 -35.77 -8.01 14.73
C HIS A 144 -35.97 -9.25 13.86
N ALA A 145 -35.05 -9.49 12.92
CA ALA A 145 -35.19 -10.54 11.91
C ALA A 145 -35.41 -11.94 12.50
N LEU A 146 -34.70 -12.30 13.57
CA LEU A 146 -34.87 -13.60 14.23
C LEU A 146 -36.25 -13.77 14.86
N THR A 147 -36.86 -12.68 15.33
CA THR A 147 -38.18 -12.74 15.98
C THR A 147 -39.26 -12.98 14.95
N GLU A 148 -39.19 -12.29 13.80
CA GLU A 148 -40.14 -12.50 12.71
C GLU A 148 -39.97 -13.88 12.05
N LEU A 149 -38.73 -14.38 11.93
CA LEU A 149 -38.50 -15.73 11.41
C LEU A 149 -39.10 -16.81 12.32
N ARG A 150 -38.95 -16.68 13.64
CA ARG A 150 -39.59 -17.59 14.61
C ARG A 150 -41.11 -17.56 14.51
N ARG A 151 -41.71 -16.37 14.37
CA ARG A 151 -43.17 -16.22 14.19
C ARG A 151 -43.69 -16.88 12.92
N LEU A 152 -42.88 -16.92 11.86
CA LEU A 152 -43.23 -17.62 10.62
C LEU A 152 -43.20 -19.13 10.81
N ASP A 153 -42.18 -19.65 11.50
CA ASP A 153 -42.00 -21.07 11.80
C ASP A 153 -43.10 -21.60 12.74
N ASP A 154 -43.46 -20.84 13.79
CA ASP A 154 -44.53 -21.18 14.73
C ASP A 154 -45.93 -21.25 14.07
N LYS A 155 -46.07 -20.73 12.85
CA LYS A 155 -47.34 -20.68 12.09
C LYS A 155 -47.35 -21.57 10.84
N GLY A 156 -46.24 -22.25 10.54
CA GLY A 156 -46.13 -23.24 9.47
C GLY A 156 -46.49 -24.63 9.94
#